data_AF-A0A6I9YKT6-F1
#
_entry.id   AF-A0A6I9YKT6-F1
#
_cell.length_a   1.000
_cell.length_b   1.000
_cell.length_c   1.000
_cell.angle_alpha   90.00
_cell.angle_beta   90.00
_cell.angle_gamma   90.00
#
_symmetry.space_group_name_H-M   'P 1'
#
loop_
_entity.id
_entity.type
_entity.pdbx_description
1 polymer ?
#
loop_
_entity_poly.entity_id
_entity_poly.type
_entity_poly.pdbx_seq_one_letter_code
_entity_poly.pdbx_strand_id
1 'polypeptide(L)'
;ERKRALEAERQARVEELLMKRKGQEARIEQQRQEKEKAREDAARERARDREERLAALTAAQQEAMEELQKKIQLKHDESIRRHMEQIEQRKEKAAELSSGRHANTDYAPKLTPYERKKQCSLCNVVISSEVYLFSHIKGKKHQQAVRENSSIQGRELSDEEVVIAVVNGSFDTTHEHLSIPEEA
;
A
#
# COMPACT_ATOMS: atom_id res chain seq x y z
N GLU A 1 -106.00 20.78 47.65
CA GLU A 1 -105.30 20.35 46.41
C GLU A 1 -104.56 21.48 45.67
N ARG A 2 -105.18 22.63 45.40
CA ARG A 2 -104.58 23.75 44.61
C ARG A 2 -103.20 24.24 45.08
N LYS A 3 -102.92 24.25 46.38
CA LYS A 3 -101.64 24.70 46.97
C LYS A 3 -100.47 23.74 46.66
N ARG A 4 -100.73 22.44 46.65
CA ARG A 4 -99.73 21.40 46.28
C ARG A 4 -99.36 21.47 44.80
N ALA A 5 -100.32 21.73 43.93
CA ALA A 5 -100.07 21.86 42.49
C ALA A 5 -99.13 23.03 42.17
N LEU A 6 -99.36 24.19 42.79
CA LEU A 6 -98.50 25.37 42.63
C LEU A 6 -97.08 25.17 43.19
N GLU A 7 -96.94 24.38 44.27
CA GLU A 7 -95.64 24.03 44.84
C GLU A 7 -94.88 23.05 43.95
N ALA A 8 -95.55 22.02 43.42
CA ALA A 8 -94.97 21.10 42.45
C ALA A 8 -94.49 21.82 41.17
N GLU A 9 -95.25 22.79 40.68
CA GLU A 9 -94.85 23.61 39.53
C GLU A 9 -93.60 24.46 39.81
N ARG A 10 -93.48 25.01 41.03
CA ARG A 10 -92.26 25.71 41.48
C ARG A 10 -91.07 24.76 41.56
N GLN A 11 -91.24 23.56 42.13
CA GLN A 11 -90.20 22.54 42.20
C GLN A 11 -89.69 22.16 40.81
N ALA A 12 -90.62 21.85 39.88
CA ALA A 12 -90.29 21.46 38.52
C ALA A 12 -89.48 22.54 37.79
N ARG A 13 -89.83 23.82 37.98
CA ARG A 13 -89.09 24.95 37.40
C ARG A 13 -87.66 25.07 37.96
N VAL A 14 -87.48 24.81 39.26
CA VAL A 14 -86.15 24.79 39.88
C VAL A 14 -85.31 23.62 39.37
N GLU A 15 -85.89 22.43 39.27
CA GLU A 15 -85.21 21.25 38.73
C GLU A 15 -84.79 21.45 37.27
N GLU A 16 -85.65 22.07 36.45
CA GLU A 16 -85.31 22.41 35.06
C GLU A 16 -84.09 23.34 34.97
N LEU A 17 -84.02 24.37 35.83
CA LEU A 17 -82.89 25.29 35.90
C LEU A 17 -81.59 24.58 36.35
N LEU A 18 -81.70 23.67 37.34
CA LEU A 18 -80.56 22.88 37.80
C LEU A 18 -80.06 21.93 36.72
N MET A 19 -80.96 21.28 35.98
CA MET A 19 -80.60 20.40 34.86
C MET A 19 -79.92 21.18 33.73
N LYS A 20 -80.43 22.38 33.40
CA LYS A 20 -79.78 23.28 32.43
C LYS A 20 -78.38 23.71 32.88
N ARG A 21 -78.21 24.09 34.15
CA ARG A 21 -76.88 24.45 34.72
C ARG A 21 -75.92 23.25 34.66
N LYS A 22 -76.35 22.08 35.12
CA LYS A 22 -75.54 20.84 35.05
C LYS A 22 -75.13 20.50 33.61
N GLY A 23 -76.03 20.64 32.65
CA GLY A 23 -75.72 20.41 31.24
C GLY A 23 -74.72 21.41 30.67
N GLN A 24 -74.81 22.68 31.06
CA GLN A 24 -73.83 23.70 30.68
C GLN A 24 -72.46 23.44 31.31
N GLU A 25 -72.41 23.13 32.60
CA GLU A 25 -71.18 22.79 33.33
C GLU A 25 -70.51 21.54 32.71
N ALA A 26 -71.29 20.50 32.39
CA ALA A 26 -70.77 19.30 31.73
C ALA A 26 -70.19 19.59 30.34
N ARG A 27 -70.84 20.44 29.52
CA ARG A 27 -70.28 20.85 28.22
C ARG A 27 -68.99 21.64 28.36
N ILE A 28 -68.92 22.56 29.32
CA ILE A 28 -67.71 23.36 29.58
C ILE A 28 -66.58 22.44 30.04
N GLU A 29 -66.87 21.52 30.95
CA GLU A 29 -65.89 20.55 31.46
C GLU A 29 -65.37 19.64 30.34
N GLN A 30 -66.27 19.11 29.50
CA GLN A 30 -65.89 18.28 28.37
C GLN A 30 -65.01 19.04 27.38
N GLN A 31 -65.37 20.28 27.01
CA GLN A 31 -64.53 21.11 26.15
C GLN A 31 -63.16 21.43 26.77
N ARG A 32 -63.10 21.62 28.10
CA ARG A 32 -61.84 21.84 28.80
C ARG A 32 -60.95 20.60 28.75
N GLN A 33 -61.52 19.43 29.03
CA GLN A 33 -60.81 18.14 28.97
C GLN A 33 -60.31 17.82 27.57
N GLU A 34 -61.14 18.02 26.53
CA GLU A 34 -60.73 17.83 25.13
C GLU A 34 -59.59 18.76 24.75
N LYS A 35 -59.65 20.04 25.16
CA LYS A 35 -58.60 21.02 24.89
C LYS A 35 -57.30 20.71 25.65
N GLU A 36 -57.40 20.26 26.89
CA GLU A 36 -56.26 19.85 27.70
C GLU A 36 -55.57 18.61 27.11
N LYS A 37 -56.36 17.60 26.74
CA LYS A 37 -55.86 16.40 26.06
C LYS A 37 -55.17 16.73 24.74
N ALA A 38 -55.80 17.56 23.90
CA ALA A 38 -55.19 17.99 22.63
C ALA A 38 -53.86 18.74 22.85
N ARG A 39 -53.74 19.53 23.92
CA ARG A 39 -52.48 20.20 24.27
C ARG A 39 -51.41 19.21 24.73
N GLU A 40 -51.79 18.23 25.56
CA GLU A 40 -50.86 17.19 26.02
C GLU A 40 -50.36 16.35 24.84
N ASP A 41 -51.26 15.91 23.97
CA ASP A 41 -50.92 15.13 22.78
C ASP A 41 -49.97 15.91 21.86
N ALA A 42 -50.25 17.20 21.62
CA ALA A 42 -49.38 18.06 20.82
C ALA A 42 -48.04 18.38 21.51
N ALA A 43 -47.96 18.36 22.84
CA ALA A 43 -46.70 18.50 23.57
C ALA A 43 -45.87 17.22 23.47
N ARG A 44 -46.52 16.06 23.63
CA ARG A 44 -45.90 14.74 23.52
C ARG A 44 -45.37 14.47 22.12
N GLU A 45 -46.11 14.83 21.09
CA GLU A 45 -45.68 14.69 19.70
C GLU A 45 -44.46 15.56 19.39
N ARG A 46 -44.45 16.83 19.84
CA ARG A 46 -43.27 17.70 19.71
C ARG A 46 -42.06 17.17 20.45
N ALA A 47 -42.25 16.52 21.60
CA ALA A 47 -41.15 15.88 22.32
C ALA A 47 -40.56 14.72 21.51
N ARG A 48 -41.41 13.86 20.92
CA ARG A 48 -40.98 12.77 20.04
C ARG A 48 -40.26 13.27 18.79
N ASP A 49 -40.78 14.28 18.11
CA ASP A 49 -40.13 14.88 16.92
C ASP A 49 -38.74 15.44 17.25
N ARG A 50 -38.56 16.03 18.44
CA ARG A 50 -37.24 16.47 18.90
C ARG A 50 -36.29 15.31 19.15
N GLU A 51 -36.77 14.27 19.83
CA GLU A 51 -35.99 13.06 20.10
C GLU A 51 -35.57 12.37 18.80
N GLU A 52 -36.49 12.22 17.86
CA GLU A 52 -36.23 11.64 16.53
C GLU A 52 -35.21 12.47 15.74
N ARG A 53 -35.31 13.80 15.75
CA ARG A 53 -34.31 14.67 15.11
C ARG A 53 -32.93 14.54 15.74
N LEU A 54 -32.86 14.46 17.07
CA LEU A 54 -31.59 14.25 17.77
C LEU A 54 -31.01 12.87 17.42
N ALA A 55 -31.84 11.82 17.43
CA ALA A 55 -31.42 10.48 17.06
C ALA A 55 -30.91 10.42 15.61
N ALA A 56 -31.61 11.06 14.66
CA ALA A 56 -31.19 11.15 13.27
C ALA A 56 -29.86 11.90 13.11
N LEU A 57 -29.68 13.01 13.83
CA LEU A 57 -28.42 13.76 13.83
C LEU A 57 -27.26 12.92 14.39
N THR A 58 -27.48 12.24 15.51
CA THR A 58 -26.48 11.37 16.12
C THR A 58 -26.12 10.20 15.21
N ALA A 59 -27.10 9.56 14.57
CA ALA A 59 -26.88 8.48 13.61
C ALA A 59 -26.04 8.95 12.41
N ALA A 60 -26.37 10.11 11.84
CA ALA A 60 -25.61 10.69 10.73
C ALA A 60 -24.16 11.03 11.13
N GLN A 61 -23.95 11.55 12.34
CA GLN A 61 -22.62 11.82 12.85
C GLN A 61 -21.82 10.52 13.05
N GLN A 62 -22.44 9.47 13.58
CA GLN A 62 -21.80 8.17 13.78
C GLN A 62 -21.43 7.54 12.43
N GLU A 63 -22.34 7.54 11.45
CA GLU A 63 -22.07 7.02 10.11
C GLU A 63 -20.88 7.74 9.45
N ALA A 64 -20.84 9.07 9.54
CA ALA A 64 -19.71 9.85 9.02
C ALA A 64 -18.38 9.53 9.73
N MET A 65 -18.41 9.29 11.05
CA MET A 65 -17.23 8.87 11.80
C MET A 65 -16.76 7.46 11.40
N GLU A 66 -17.68 6.52 11.26
CA GLU A 66 -17.38 5.14 10.83
C GLU A 66 -16.82 5.09 9.41
N GLU A 67 -17.37 5.88 8.48
CA GLU A 67 -16.86 6.00 7.12
C GLU A 67 -15.42 6.54 7.11
N LEU A 68 -15.15 7.58 7.90
CA LEU A 68 -13.81 8.15 8.03
C LEU A 68 -12.82 7.13 8.61
N GLN A 69 -13.19 6.44 9.69
CA GLN A 69 -12.36 5.40 10.28
C GLN A 69 -12.06 4.26 9.30
N LYS A 70 -13.07 3.79 8.55
CA LYS A 70 -12.90 2.78 7.52
C LYS A 70 -11.94 3.25 6.42
N LYS A 71 -12.02 4.52 6.01
CA LYS A 71 -11.11 5.10 5.02
C LYS A 71 -9.67 5.16 5.52
N ILE A 72 -9.48 5.51 6.79
CA ILE A 72 -8.16 5.51 7.45
C ILE A 72 -7.59 4.08 7.46
N GLN A 73 -8.39 3.10 7.88
CA GLN A 73 -7.97 1.69 7.90
C GLN A 73 -7.59 1.20 6.51
N LEU A 74 -8.42 1.45 5.49
CA LEU A 74 -8.14 1.07 4.12
C LEU A 74 -6.84 1.69 3.59
N LYS A 75 -6.53 2.94 3.95
CA LYS A 75 -5.27 3.58 3.58
C LYS A 75 -4.07 2.92 4.27
N HIS A 76 -4.23 2.51 5.52
CA HIS A 76 -3.18 1.80 6.24
C HIS A 76 -2.92 0.41 5.63
N ASP A 77 -3.98 -0.37 5.41
CA ASP A 77 -3.91 -1.71 4.81
C ASP A 77 -3.31 -1.66 3.41
N GLU A 78 -3.72 -0.69 2.59
CA GLU A 78 -3.16 -0.47 1.25
C GLU A 78 -1.67 -0.12 1.30
N SER A 79 -1.23 0.67 2.30
CA SER A 79 0.18 0.98 2.49
C SER A 79 0.99 -0.26 2.86
N ILE A 80 0.47 -1.11 3.76
CA ILE A 80 1.09 -2.38 4.15
C ILE A 80 1.18 -3.31 2.94
N ARG A 81 0.09 -3.43 2.17
CA ARG A 81 0.03 -4.27 0.97
C ARG A 81 1.07 -3.86 -0.07
N ARG A 82 1.19 -2.56 -0.37
CA ARG A 82 2.23 -2.03 -1.28
C ARG A 82 3.63 -2.31 -0.79
N HIS A 83 3.86 -2.20 0.51
CA HIS A 83 5.17 -2.48 1.10
C HIS A 83 5.54 -3.96 0.94
N MET A 84 4.61 -4.87 1.22
CA MET A 84 4.81 -6.30 1.01
C MET A 84 5.07 -6.63 -0.45
N GLU A 85 4.29 -6.06 -1.37
CA GLU A 85 4.46 -6.24 -2.82
C GLU A 85 5.85 -5.76 -3.28
N GLN A 86 6.33 -4.62 -2.77
CA GLN A 86 7.70 -4.15 -3.04
C GLN A 86 8.78 -5.10 -2.50
N ILE A 87 8.57 -5.70 -1.33
CA ILE A 87 9.48 -6.70 -0.77
C ILE A 87 9.50 -7.95 -1.68
N GLU A 88 8.34 -8.42 -2.12
CA GLU A 88 8.21 -9.58 -3.01
C GLU A 88 8.89 -9.33 -4.36
N GLN A 89 8.64 -8.18 -4.99
CA GLN A 89 9.32 -7.79 -6.24
C GLN A 89 10.85 -7.74 -6.07
N ARG A 90 11.34 -7.22 -4.94
CA ARG A 90 12.79 -7.23 -4.65
C ARG A 90 13.33 -8.65 -4.49
N LYS A 91 12.59 -9.54 -3.82
CA LYS A 91 12.96 -10.96 -3.67
C LYS A 91 12.97 -11.69 -5.00
N GLU A 92 11.94 -11.49 -5.83
CA GLU A 92 11.83 -12.07 -7.17
C GLU A 92 12.98 -11.62 -8.05
N LYS A 93 13.25 -10.31 -8.13
CA LYS A 93 14.38 -9.78 -8.90
C LYS A 93 15.73 -10.32 -8.42
N ALA A 94 15.91 -10.50 -7.11
CA ALA A 94 17.11 -11.13 -6.56
C ALA A 94 17.20 -12.62 -6.94
N ALA A 95 16.08 -13.35 -6.93
CA ALA A 95 16.00 -14.74 -7.35
C ALA A 95 16.24 -14.90 -8.86
N GLU A 96 15.72 -14.02 -9.71
CA GLU A 96 15.99 -13.99 -11.16
C GLU A 96 17.48 -13.73 -11.44
N LEU A 97 18.07 -12.72 -10.79
CA LEU A 97 19.51 -12.43 -10.88
C LEU A 97 20.36 -13.61 -10.38
N SER A 98 19.90 -14.34 -9.38
CA SER A 98 20.54 -15.57 -8.90
C SER A 98 20.30 -16.77 -9.82
N SER A 99 19.21 -16.79 -10.59
CA SER A 99 18.85 -17.87 -11.54
C SER A 99 19.46 -17.65 -12.93
N GLY A 100 20.03 -16.47 -13.18
CA GLY A 100 20.89 -16.18 -14.32
C GLY A 100 22.18 -16.99 -14.27
N ARG A 101 22.12 -18.24 -14.74
CA ARG A 101 23.22 -19.04 -15.29
C ARG A 101 24.62 -18.78 -14.68
N HIS A 102 24.74 -18.89 -13.37
CA HIS A 102 25.97 -19.45 -12.78
C HIS A 102 25.89 -20.97 -12.72
N ALA A 103 25.20 -21.59 -13.69
CA ALA A 103 25.39 -22.98 -14.05
C ALA A 103 26.49 -23.01 -15.12
N ASN A 104 27.72 -23.29 -14.65
CA ASN A 104 29.04 -23.35 -15.30
C ASN A 104 29.95 -22.36 -14.55
N THR A 105 30.65 -22.74 -13.49
CA THR A 105 31.36 -23.99 -13.29
C THR A 105 31.57 -24.22 -11.79
N ASP A 106 31.48 -25.47 -11.32
CA ASP A 106 32.13 -25.95 -10.09
C ASP A 106 33.67 -25.89 -10.19
N TYR A 107 34.19 -24.84 -10.82
CA TYR A 107 35.60 -24.55 -10.95
C TYR A 107 35.87 -23.31 -10.11
N ALA A 108 36.12 -23.54 -8.82
CA ALA A 108 36.79 -22.55 -7.99
C ALA A 108 38.09 -22.16 -8.71
N PRO A 109 38.30 -20.87 -9.07
CA PRO A 109 39.51 -20.45 -9.74
C PRO A 109 40.74 -20.90 -8.95
N LYS A 110 41.52 -21.82 -9.53
CA LYS A 110 42.72 -22.32 -8.87
C LYS A 110 43.70 -21.17 -8.78
N LEU A 111 44.18 -20.86 -7.57
CA LEU A 111 45.20 -19.84 -7.31
C LEU A 111 46.61 -20.27 -7.78
N THR A 112 46.70 -21.22 -8.70
CA THR A 112 47.97 -21.62 -9.30
C THR A 112 48.30 -20.64 -10.42
N PRO A 113 49.42 -19.90 -10.36
CA PRO A 113 49.91 -19.12 -11.49
C PRO A 113 50.06 -19.99 -12.74
N TYR A 114 49.81 -19.44 -13.93
CA TYR A 114 49.96 -20.21 -15.16
C TYR A 114 51.42 -20.65 -15.35
N GLU A 115 51.64 -21.92 -15.72
CA GLU A 115 52.97 -22.45 -16.05
C GLU A 115 53.61 -21.72 -17.25
N ARG A 116 52.78 -21.11 -18.11
CA ARG A 116 53.21 -20.27 -19.24
C ARG A 116 52.52 -18.92 -19.16
N LYS A 117 53.31 -17.84 -19.19
CA LYS A 117 52.79 -16.45 -19.18
C LYS A 117 51.84 -16.26 -20.37
N LYS A 118 50.61 -15.84 -20.10
CA LYS A 118 49.64 -15.45 -21.12
C LYS A 118 49.74 -13.94 -21.33
N GLN A 119 49.44 -13.43 -22.52
CA GLN A 119 49.39 -11.99 -22.78
C GLN A 119 48.13 -11.66 -23.58
N CYS A 120 47.45 -10.58 -23.18
CA CYS A 120 46.38 -10.01 -23.98
C CYS A 120 47.00 -9.23 -25.14
N SER A 121 46.72 -9.63 -26.37
CA SER A 121 47.22 -8.95 -27.58
C SER A 121 46.60 -7.56 -27.79
N LEU A 122 45.37 -7.34 -27.32
CA LEU A 122 44.67 -6.05 -27.47
C LEU A 122 45.20 -4.98 -26.50
N CYS A 123 45.58 -5.39 -25.30
CA CYS A 123 46.05 -4.47 -24.27
C CYS A 123 47.56 -4.56 -24.01
N ASN A 124 48.25 -5.54 -24.62
CA ASN A 124 49.64 -5.89 -24.37
C ASN A 124 49.98 -6.09 -22.87
N VAL A 125 49.01 -6.58 -22.09
CA VAL A 125 49.18 -6.85 -20.65
C VAL A 125 49.48 -8.33 -20.43
N VAL A 126 50.54 -8.62 -19.68
CA VAL A 126 50.89 -9.98 -19.25
C VAL A 126 49.97 -10.42 -18.12
N ILE A 127 49.47 -11.65 -18.24
CA ILE A 127 48.47 -12.24 -17.38
C ILE A 127 49.13 -13.37 -16.58
N SER A 128 49.16 -13.18 -15.26
CA SER A 128 49.89 -14.04 -14.32
C SER A 128 49.06 -15.18 -13.73
N SER A 129 47.73 -15.04 -13.70
CA SER A 129 46.81 -16.04 -13.17
C SER A 129 45.44 -15.98 -13.84
N GLU A 130 44.65 -17.03 -13.67
CA GLU A 130 43.29 -17.13 -14.21
C GLU A 130 42.34 -16.10 -13.60
N VAL A 131 42.49 -15.82 -12.31
CA VAL A 131 41.77 -14.73 -11.64
C VAL A 131 42.12 -13.37 -12.25
N TYR A 132 43.39 -13.15 -12.60
CA TYR A 132 43.83 -11.92 -13.25
C TYR A 132 43.33 -11.81 -14.68
N LEU A 133 43.26 -12.92 -15.42
CA LEU A 133 42.63 -12.98 -16.75
C LEU A 133 41.17 -12.56 -16.68
N PHE A 134 40.41 -13.15 -15.75
CA PHE A 134 38.98 -12.88 -15.59
C PHE A 134 38.73 -11.41 -15.21
N SER A 135 39.54 -10.87 -14.29
CA SER A 135 39.48 -9.46 -13.90
C SER A 135 39.87 -8.53 -15.05
N HIS A 136 40.90 -8.87 -15.83
CA HIS A 136 41.37 -8.09 -16.98
C HIS A 136 40.27 -7.98 -18.05
N ILE A 137 39.70 -9.12 -18.47
CA ILE A 137 38.69 -9.18 -19.53
C ILE A 137 37.40 -8.44 -19.11
N LYS A 138 36.96 -8.61 -17.85
CA LYS A 138 35.77 -7.93 -17.32
C LYS A 138 36.02 -6.44 -16.98
N GLY A 139 37.27 -5.99 -17.06
CA GLY A 139 37.68 -4.63 -16.72
C GLY A 139 37.27 -3.60 -17.79
N LYS A 140 36.89 -2.39 -17.34
CA LYS A 140 36.47 -1.28 -18.23
C LYS A 140 37.52 -0.94 -19.30
N LYS A 141 38.81 -1.03 -18.96
CA LYS A 141 39.93 -0.72 -19.89
C LYS A 141 39.98 -1.69 -21.07
N HIS A 142 39.84 -3.00 -20.80
CA HIS A 142 39.84 -4.01 -21.85
C HIS A 142 38.59 -3.89 -22.71
N GLN A 143 37.41 -3.74 -22.10
CA GLN A 143 36.17 -3.52 -22.84
C GLN A 143 36.20 -2.28 -23.74
N GLN A 144 36.85 -1.21 -23.30
CA GLN A 144 37.04 -0.01 -24.10
C GLN A 144 37.99 -0.28 -25.29
N ALA A 145 39.14 -0.91 -25.05
CA ALA A 145 40.07 -1.27 -26.13
C ALA A 145 39.43 -2.22 -27.16
N VAL A 146 38.60 -3.17 -26.71
CA VAL A 146 37.80 -4.03 -27.59
C VAL A 146 36.83 -3.20 -28.43
N ARG A 147 36.10 -2.25 -27.82
CA ARG A 147 35.15 -1.37 -28.55
C ARG A 147 35.83 -0.44 -29.55
N GLU A 148 37.04 0.02 -29.25
CA GLU A 148 37.80 0.92 -30.12
C GLU A 148 38.48 0.17 -31.28
N ASN A 149 38.89 -1.08 -31.07
CA ASN A 149 39.55 -1.90 -32.09
C ASN A 149 38.57 -2.74 -32.93
N SER A 150 37.36 -3.00 -32.41
CA SER A 150 36.28 -3.64 -33.16
C SER A 150 35.49 -2.56 -33.90
N SER A 151 35.73 -2.39 -35.20
CA SER A 151 34.85 -1.61 -36.08
C SER A 151 33.52 -2.37 -36.30
N ILE A 152 32.77 -2.61 -35.23
CA ILE A 152 31.51 -3.34 -35.22
C ILE A 152 30.52 -2.52 -34.40
N GLN A 153 29.65 -1.80 -35.10
CA GLN A 153 28.48 -1.14 -34.51
C GLN A 153 27.57 -2.19 -33.84
N GLY A 154 27.45 -2.10 -32.51
CA GLY A 154 26.22 -2.44 -31.82
C GLY A 154 25.78 -3.91 -31.80
N ARG A 155 26.70 -4.86 -31.64
CA ARG A 155 26.36 -6.24 -31.26
C ARG A 155 27.12 -6.66 -30.00
N GLU A 156 26.39 -7.18 -29.01
CA GLU A 156 26.97 -7.75 -27.80
C GLU A 156 27.79 -8.98 -28.20
N LEU A 157 29.11 -8.96 -27.94
CA LEU A 157 29.97 -10.13 -28.14
C LEU A 157 29.58 -11.20 -27.11
N SER A 158 29.42 -12.44 -27.57
CA SER A 158 29.15 -13.56 -26.67
C SER A 158 30.40 -13.91 -25.87
N ASP A 159 30.22 -14.48 -24.66
CA ASP A 159 31.32 -14.83 -23.74
C ASP A 159 32.39 -15.76 -24.39
N GLU A 160 32.04 -16.45 -25.46
CA GLU A 160 32.94 -17.31 -26.25
C GLU A 160 33.89 -16.50 -27.18
N GLU A 161 33.45 -15.35 -27.71
CA GLU A 161 34.23 -14.55 -28.67
C GLU A 161 35.28 -13.65 -28.00
N VAL A 162 35.11 -13.35 -26.70
CA VAL A 162 36.07 -12.55 -25.91
C VAL A 162 37.34 -13.36 -25.57
N VAL A 163 37.28 -14.69 -25.68
CA VAL A 163 38.41 -15.59 -25.36
C VAL A 163 39.41 -15.67 -26.53
N ILE A 164 39.01 -15.31 -27.75
CA ILE A 164 39.85 -15.40 -28.96
C ILE A 164 40.74 -14.15 -29.13
N ALA A 165 41.53 -13.82 -28.11
CA ALA A 165 42.68 -12.91 -28.24
C ALA A 165 43.85 -13.29 -27.33
N VAL A 166 43.78 -14.43 -26.63
CA VAL A 166 44.90 -15.03 -25.92
C VAL A 166 45.68 -15.86 -26.92
N VAL A 167 46.65 -15.24 -27.59
CA VAL A 167 47.61 -15.98 -28.41
C VAL A 167 48.35 -16.92 -27.45
N ASN A 168 48.17 -18.22 -27.64
CA ASN A 168 49.03 -19.24 -27.06
C ASN A 168 50.39 -19.20 -27.76
N GLY A 169 51.11 -18.09 -27.57
CA GLY A 169 52.45 -17.90 -28.11
C GLY A 169 53.46 -18.47 -27.14
N SER A 170 54.01 -19.63 -27.47
CA SER A 170 55.29 -20.07 -26.92
C SER A 170 56.35 -19.06 -27.36
N PHE A 171 56.66 -18.06 -26.52
CA PHE A 171 57.82 -17.21 -26.76
C PHE A 171 59.01 -17.89 -26.09
N ASP A 172 59.62 -18.83 -26.82
CA ASP A 172 60.97 -19.29 -26.53
C ASP A 172 61.91 -18.11 -26.72
N THR A 173 62.63 -17.73 -25.67
CA THR A 173 63.80 -16.86 -25.79
C THR A 173 64.97 -17.53 -25.09
N THR A 174 65.41 -18.65 -25.65
CA THR A 174 66.77 -19.13 -25.47
C THR A 174 67.63 -18.58 -26.61
N HIS A 175 68.49 -17.62 -26.30
CA HIS A 175 69.80 -17.52 -26.93
C HIS A 175 70.78 -16.84 -25.97
N GLU A 176 71.66 -17.67 -25.40
CA GLU A 176 72.89 -17.33 -24.68
C GLU A 176 73.85 -16.50 -25.56
N HIS A 177 74.72 -15.67 -24.96
CA HIS A 177 76.16 -15.94 -24.98
C HIS A 177 76.94 -15.01 -24.02
N LEU A 178 77.72 -15.67 -23.16
CA LEU A 178 78.85 -15.27 -22.31
C LEU A 178 79.59 -13.95 -22.64
N SER A 179 80.00 -13.21 -21.59
CA SER A 179 81.40 -13.25 -21.05
C SER A 179 81.61 -12.26 -19.89
N ILE A 180 82.22 -12.76 -18.80
CA ILE A 180 82.91 -12.04 -17.69
C ILE A 180 84.30 -11.61 -18.25
N PRO A 181 84.98 -10.49 -17.87
CA PRO A 181 85.41 -10.22 -16.49
C PRO A 181 85.58 -8.77 -15.98
N GLU A 182 85.90 -8.77 -14.69
CA GLU A 182 86.25 -7.75 -13.70
C GLU A 182 87.57 -7.00 -13.99
N GLU A 183 87.72 -5.84 -13.32
CA GLU A 183 88.91 -4.98 -13.11
C GLU A 183 89.40 -4.03 -14.24
N ALA A 184 89.21 -2.72 -14.00
CA ALA A 184 90.28 -1.76 -13.68
C ALA A 184 89.67 -0.45 -13.13
#